data_AF-A0A9D8L7U6-F1
#
_entry.id   AF-A0A9D8L7U6-F1
#
_cell.length_a   1.000
_cell.length_b   1.000
_cell.length_c   1.000
_cell.angle_alpha   90.00
_cell.angle_beta   90.00
_cell.angle_gamma   90.00
#
_symmetry.space_group_name_H-M   'P 1'
#
loop_
_entity.id
_entity.type
_entity.pdbx_description
1 polymer ?
#
loop_
_entity_poly.entity_id
_entity_poly.type
_entity_poly.pdbx_seq_one_letter_code
_entity_poly.pdbx_strand_id
1 'polypeptide(L)'
;MKITDLKCAIIANSPVIRITTDEGITGWSQIETPKPYVKPQVLQLKDWIVGQDPRDVERVMRRIRVRGGFKPFGSAVSAIEHALWDIAGKALNAPVYRLLGGKVRDQVRTYRTLYQAEVPGGAEHTPAGYKRWAEYGKSLKGEFTLFKLPSAFHSSMVKDFPNYFYGEVQHDAPFPYPHKGTMTKEGFDHLVACITSARETLGKGYNTAVDAGPGFMPLDALRLAKAVEHLHLMWIEDTVTGDYSPYVNPDVYKDVTHHTTTPIHTGEQIYLRQHYKALIESHAVNVIGPDPCDVGGLAEIKWVAEHADLHGIAIAPHGTANGILGLAALIQVCATMPDNLIAFEYPARFEPFWYDITEGFDGMPVKGGLIDVPDRPGLGVNLIAKEAKKYLEEGDENFFD
;
A
#
# COMPACT_ATOMS: atom_id res chain seq x y z
N MET A 1 30.39 9.98 -5.83
CA MET A 1 29.09 9.85 -6.49
C MET A 1 28.21 11.04 -6.16
N LYS A 2 27.64 11.69 -7.17
CA LYS A 2 26.71 12.80 -7.05
C LYS A 2 25.50 12.56 -7.95
N ILE A 3 24.32 12.95 -7.48
CA ILE A 3 23.10 12.98 -8.28
C ILE A 3 23.26 14.01 -9.40
N THR A 4 23.08 13.58 -10.65
CA THR A 4 23.14 14.41 -11.85
C THR A 4 21.76 14.82 -12.36
N ASP A 5 20.75 13.95 -12.18
CA ASP A 5 19.39 14.23 -12.66
C ASP A 5 18.31 13.49 -11.86
N LEU A 6 17.09 14.02 -11.92
CA LEU A 6 15.84 13.40 -11.50
C LEU A 6 14.82 13.57 -12.62
N LYS A 7 14.35 12.45 -13.18
CA LYS A 7 13.31 12.40 -14.20
C LYS A 7 12.10 11.62 -13.69
N CYS A 8 10.92 11.92 -14.24
CA CYS A 8 9.68 11.19 -14.00
C CYS A 8 8.94 11.05 -15.34
N ALA A 9 8.52 9.84 -15.69
CA ALA A 9 7.74 9.55 -16.89
C ALA A 9 6.55 8.64 -16.55
N ILE A 10 5.53 8.65 -17.40
CA ILE A 10 4.49 7.63 -17.36
C ILE A 10 4.92 6.48 -18.26
N ILE A 11 5.10 5.30 -17.66
CA ILE A 11 5.43 4.05 -18.35
C ILE A 11 4.28 3.09 -18.11
N ALA A 12 3.55 2.75 -19.17
CA ALA A 12 2.35 1.92 -19.12
C ALA A 12 1.37 2.32 -18.00
N ASN A 13 0.91 3.57 -18.04
CA ASN A 13 -0.03 4.14 -17.08
C ASN A 13 0.47 4.05 -15.61
N SER A 14 1.79 4.13 -15.40
CA SER A 14 2.41 4.21 -14.06
C SER A 14 3.52 5.27 -14.04
N PRO A 15 3.53 6.20 -13.07
CA PRO A 15 4.65 7.10 -12.91
C PRO A 15 5.89 6.35 -12.43
N VAL A 16 6.95 6.40 -13.22
CA VAL A 16 8.26 5.84 -12.91
C VAL A 16 9.27 6.97 -12.81
N ILE A 17 10.07 6.97 -11.75
CA ILE A 17 11.13 7.94 -11.54
C ILE A 17 12.50 7.31 -11.81
N ARG A 18 13.42 8.17 -12.26
CA ARG A 18 14.81 7.82 -12.57
C ARG A 18 15.73 8.85 -11.93
N ILE A 19 16.65 8.41 -11.07
CA ILE A 19 17.73 9.24 -10.53
C ILE A 19 19.05 8.74 -11.12
N THR A 20 19.78 9.61 -11.81
CA THR A 20 21.10 9.29 -12.39
C THR A 20 22.23 9.91 -11.59
N THR A 21 23.42 9.33 -11.71
CA THR A 21 24.63 9.78 -11.02
C THR A 21 25.80 10.00 -11.97
N ASP A 22 26.79 10.77 -11.52
CA ASP A 22 28.05 11.04 -12.25
C ASP A 22 28.94 9.80 -12.46
N GLU A 23 28.66 8.71 -11.75
CA GLU A 23 29.33 7.41 -11.88
C GLU A 23 28.50 6.39 -12.69
N GLY A 24 27.39 6.82 -13.31
CA GLY A 24 26.57 5.97 -14.18
C GLY A 24 25.59 5.03 -13.47
N ILE A 25 25.56 5.00 -12.14
CA ILE A 25 24.56 4.24 -11.38
C ILE A 25 23.21 4.96 -11.44
N THR A 26 22.16 4.20 -11.72
CA THR A 26 20.78 4.70 -11.79
C THR A 26 19.91 4.02 -10.74
N GLY A 27 19.12 4.83 -10.03
CA GLY A 27 18.07 4.40 -9.11
C GLY A 27 16.70 4.50 -9.74
N TRP A 28 15.85 3.52 -9.46
CA TRP A 28 14.47 3.46 -9.96
C TRP A 28 13.47 3.41 -8.82
N SER A 29 12.31 4.01 -9.04
CA SER A 29 11.11 3.77 -8.23
C SER A 29 9.86 4.00 -9.06
N GLN A 30 8.73 3.55 -8.53
CA GLN A 30 7.39 3.73 -9.08
C GLN A 30 6.51 4.45 -8.05
N ILE A 31 5.50 5.16 -8.53
CA ILE A 31 4.41 5.73 -7.73
C ILE A 31 3.11 5.02 -8.12
N GLU A 32 2.19 4.88 -7.16
CA GLU A 32 0.98 4.07 -7.27
C GLU A 32 0.16 4.25 -8.56
N THR A 33 -0.31 5.45 -8.84
CA THR A 33 -1.20 5.72 -9.97
C THR A 33 -0.87 7.04 -10.64
N PRO A 34 -1.09 7.14 -11.97
CA PRO A 34 -0.84 8.36 -12.69
C PRO A 34 -1.91 9.39 -12.32
N LYS A 35 -1.45 10.55 -11.91
CA LYS A 35 -2.30 11.72 -11.64
C LYS A 35 -1.62 12.94 -12.27
N PRO A 36 -2.37 13.90 -12.83
CA PRO A 36 -1.79 15.04 -13.56
C PRO A 36 -0.74 15.83 -12.77
N TYR A 37 -0.85 15.83 -11.43
CA TYR A 37 0.06 16.56 -10.55
C TYR A 37 1.31 15.78 -10.13
N VAL A 38 1.37 14.45 -10.28
CA VAL A 38 2.47 13.63 -9.74
C VAL A 38 3.81 13.98 -10.41
N LYS A 39 3.86 14.04 -11.74
CA LYS A 39 5.09 14.36 -12.47
C LYS A 39 5.62 15.78 -12.12
N PRO A 40 4.80 16.85 -12.16
CA PRO A 40 5.20 18.16 -11.65
C PRO A 40 5.70 18.13 -10.20
N GLN A 41 5.06 17.36 -9.31
CA GLN A 41 5.44 17.25 -7.91
C GLN A 41 6.78 16.54 -7.68
N VAL A 42 7.11 15.54 -8.48
CA VAL A 42 8.44 14.91 -8.46
C VAL A 42 9.49 15.89 -8.98
N LEU A 43 9.25 16.50 -10.14
CA LEU A 43 10.24 17.33 -10.82
C LEU A 43 10.61 18.61 -10.05
N GLN A 44 9.68 19.21 -9.30
CA GLN A 44 10.00 20.36 -8.43
C GLN A 44 10.99 20.03 -7.30
N LEU A 45 11.17 18.76 -6.93
CA LEU A 45 12.11 18.35 -5.88
C LEU A 45 13.55 18.18 -6.40
N LYS A 46 13.75 18.17 -7.73
CA LYS A 46 15.04 17.93 -8.40
C LYS A 46 16.15 18.86 -7.88
N ASP A 47 15.89 20.17 -7.86
CA ASP A 47 16.89 21.17 -7.49
C ASP A 47 17.37 21.04 -6.03
N TRP A 48 16.61 20.32 -5.20
CA TRP A 48 16.96 20.08 -3.81
C TRP A 48 17.66 18.74 -3.61
N ILE A 49 17.93 17.95 -4.65
CA ILE A 49 18.68 16.71 -4.52
C ILE A 49 19.87 16.63 -5.48
N VAL A 50 19.84 17.33 -6.62
CA VAL A 50 20.97 17.39 -7.56
C VAL A 50 22.24 17.88 -6.85
N GLY A 51 23.36 17.24 -7.16
CA GLY A 51 24.67 17.49 -6.56
C GLY A 51 24.92 16.85 -5.19
N GLN A 52 23.90 16.25 -4.56
CA GLN A 52 24.07 15.49 -3.32
C GLN A 52 24.64 14.10 -3.59
N ASP A 53 25.28 13.51 -2.57
CA ASP A 53 25.68 12.11 -2.60
C ASP A 53 24.46 11.23 -2.30
N PRO A 54 24.01 10.37 -3.24
CA PRO A 54 22.80 9.57 -3.07
C PRO A 54 22.95 8.47 -2.01
N ARG A 55 24.17 8.15 -1.58
CA ARG A 55 24.45 7.13 -0.55
C ARG A 55 24.12 7.64 0.85
N ASP A 56 24.13 8.96 1.04
CA ASP A 56 23.71 9.62 2.28
C ASP A 56 22.18 9.83 2.28
N VAL A 57 21.40 8.74 2.12
CA VAL A 57 19.95 8.78 1.86
C VAL A 57 19.20 9.74 2.79
N GLU A 58 19.34 9.58 4.12
CA GLU A 58 18.68 10.44 5.11
C GLU A 58 19.08 11.92 4.98
N ARG A 59 20.34 12.22 4.59
CA ARG A 59 20.77 13.61 4.38
C ARG A 59 20.05 14.23 3.19
N VAL A 60 19.88 13.49 2.11
CA VAL A 60 19.11 13.93 0.93
C VAL A 60 17.64 14.11 1.31
N MET A 61 17.06 13.12 2.00
CA MET A 61 15.66 13.15 2.42
C MET A 61 15.33 14.32 3.34
N ARG A 62 16.22 14.73 4.25
CA ARG A 62 16.03 15.92 5.09
C ARG A 62 15.79 17.21 4.31
N ARG A 63 16.19 17.29 3.04
CA ARG A 63 15.93 18.45 2.17
C ARG A 63 14.49 18.48 1.66
N ILE A 64 13.86 17.32 1.45
CA ILE A 64 12.56 17.18 0.78
C ILE A 64 11.43 16.64 1.67
N ARG A 65 11.74 15.97 2.79
CA ARG A 65 10.77 15.20 3.60
C ARG A 65 9.58 15.99 4.12
N VAL A 66 9.69 17.30 4.28
CA VAL A 66 8.57 18.12 4.76
C VAL A 66 7.55 18.45 3.66
N ARG A 67 7.82 18.05 2.40
CA ARG A 67 6.95 18.37 1.25
C ARG A 67 5.95 17.30 0.89
N GLY A 68 5.99 16.13 1.54
CA GLY A 68 5.04 15.06 1.28
C GLY A 68 3.67 15.26 1.92
N GLY A 69 3.52 16.14 2.93
CA GLY A 69 2.21 16.51 3.48
C GLY A 69 1.39 15.33 4.01
N PHE A 70 0.38 14.90 3.25
CA PHE A 70 -0.47 13.72 3.50
C PHE A 70 -0.73 13.01 2.17
N LYS A 71 -1.24 11.77 2.18
CA LYS A 71 -1.59 11.05 0.94
C LYS A 71 -2.54 11.89 0.08
N PRO A 72 -2.26 12.10 -1.21
CA PRO A 72 -1.30 11.36 -2.05
C PRO A 72 0.03 12.07 -2.30
N PHE A 73 0.31 13.18 -1.64
CA PHE A 73 1.49 14.01 -1.91
C PHE A 73 2.79 13.40 -1.36
N GLY A 74 2.67 12.50 -0.38
CA GLY A 74 3.80 11.76 0.21
C GLY A 74 4.55 10.93 -0.83
N SER A 75 3.83 10.44 -1.83
CA SER A 75 4.38 9.55 -2.86
C SER A 75 5.55 10.07 -3.67
N ALA A 76 5.55 11.37 -4.01
CA ALA A 76 6.68 11.97 -4.73
C ALA A 76 7.97 11.92 -3.90
N VAL A 77 7.87 12.07 -2.57
CA VAL A 77 9.01 12.04 -1.66
C VAL A 77 9.46 10.59 -1.41
N SER A 78 8.52 9.69 -1.15
CA SER A 78 8.81 8.27 -0.90
C SER A 78 9.48 7.60 -2.10
N ALA A 79 9.01 7.87 -3.32
CA ALA A 79 9.61 7.32 -4.52
C ALA A 79 11.07 7.77 -4.70
N ILE A 80 11.39 9.03 -4.38
CA ILE A 80 12.78 9.51 -4.40
C ILE A 80 13.63 8.70 -3.41
N GLU A 81 13.14 8.46 -2.19
CA GLU A 81 13.87 7.67 -1.19
C GLU A 81 14.15 6.23 -1.66
N HIS A 82 13.17 5.58 -2.29
CA HIS A 82 13.34 4.26 -2.89
C HIS A 82 14.46 4.25 -3.93
N ALA A 83 14.47 5.23 -4.84
CA ALA A 83 15.51 5.33 -5.87
C ALA A 83 16.90 5.63 -5.27
N LEU A 84 16.97 6.38 -4.16
CA LEU A 84 18.22 6.61 -3.44
C LEU A 84 18.74 5.34 -2.77
N TRP A 85 17.86 4.56 -2.12
CA TRP A 85 18.21 3.26 -1.57
C TRP A 85 18.67 2.26 -2.64
N ASP A 86 18.00 2.26 -3.80
CA ASP A 86 18.40 1.46 -4.95
C ASP A 86 19.83 1.82 -5.41
N ILE A 87 20.16 3.11 -5.53
CA ILE A 87 21.52 3.59 -5.85
C ILE A 87 22.51 3.15 -4.77
N ALA A 88 22.19 3.35 -3.50
CA ALA A 88 23.09 3.01 -2.40
C ALA A 88 23.42 1.52 -2.37
N GLY A 89 22.42 0.66 -2.58
CA GLY A 89 22.61 -0.78 -2.68
C GLY A 89 23.44 -1.19 -3.89
N LYS A 90 23.15 -0.62 -5.08
CA LYS A 90 23.94 -0.86 -6.30
C LYS A 90 25.40 -0.42 -6.15
N ALA A 91 25.64 0.76 -5.56
CA ALA A 91 26.98 1.30 -5.33
C ALA A 91 27.83 0.43 -4.39
N LEU A 92 27.18 -0.24 -3.43
CA LEU A 92 27.83 -1.13 -2.46
C LEU A 92 27.80 -2.61 -2.89
N ASN A 93 27.23 -2.92 -4.06
CA ASN A 93 26.98 -4.28 -4.51
C ASN A 93 26.25 -5.14 -3.46
N ALA A 94 25.24 -4.56 -2.81
CA ALA A 94 24.49 -5.17 -1.71
C ALA A 94 22.97 -4.93 -1.88
N PRO A 95 22.11 -5.89 -1.48
CA PRO A 95 20.68 -5.67 -1.44
C PRO A 95 20.33 -4.64 -0.35
N VAL A 96 19.27 -3.87 -0.58
CA VAL A 96 18.83 -2.78 0.32
C VAL A 96 18.59 -3.26 1.74
N TYR A 97 18.05 -4.47 1.95
CA TYR A 97 17.82 -5.01 3.28
C TYR A 97 19.12 -5.07 4.12
N ARG A 98 20.31 -5.22 3.51
CA ARG A 98 21.60 -5.22 4.24
C ARG A 98 21.94 -3.84 4.79
N LEU A 99 21.53 -2.79 4.08
CA LEU A 99 21.73 -1.41 4.51
C LEU A 99 20.70 -0.97 5.56
N LEU A 100 19.54 -1.63 5.59
CA LEU A 100 18.48 -1.41 6.58
C LEU A 100 18.68 -2.20 7.90
N GLY A 101 19.83 -2.84 8.09
CA GLY A 101 20.16 -3.59 9.32
C GLY A 101 20.19 -5.11 9.16
N GLY A 102 19.90 -5.63 7.97
CA GLY A 102 19.89 -7.05 7.66
C GLY A 102 18.48 -7.66 7.71
N LYS A 103 18.27 -8.72 6.92
CA LYS A 103 17.03 -9.48 6.93
C LYS A 103 17.00 -10.38 8.17
N VAL A 104 15.84 -10.42 8.83
CA VAL A 104 15.55 -11.33 9.96
C VAL A 104 14.74 -12.54 9.49
N ARG A 105 14.34 -12.58 8.22
CA ARG A 105 13.61 -13.66 7.55
C ARG A 105 14.05 -13.79 6.09
N ASP A 106 14.11 -15.03 5.61
CA ASP A 106 14.44 -15.33 4.20
C ASP A 106 13.24 -15.23 3.27
N GLN A 107 12.03 -15.30 3.83
CA GLN A 107 10.77 -15.16 3.12
C GLN A 107 9.86 -14.18 3.85
N VAL A 108 9.09 -13.40 3.09
CA VAL A 108 8.14 -12.43 3.63
C VAL A 108 6.72 -12.84 3.26
N ARG A 109 5.80 -12.78 4.22
CA ARG A 109 4.39 -13.06 3.98
C ARG A 109 3.72 -11.90 3.26
N THR A 110 2.81 -12.24 2.34
CA THR A 110 2.00 -11.28 1.61
C THR A 110 0.52 -11.64 1.65
N TYR A 111 -0.34 -10.64 1.43
CA TYR A 111 -1.76 -10.80 1.24
C TYR A 111 -2.22 -10.20 -0.09
N ARG A 112 -3.37 -10.66 -0.57
CA ARG A 112 -3.94 -10.21 -1.84
C ARG A 112 -5.27 -9.52 -1.62
N THR A 113 -5.39 -8.27 -2.06
CA THR A 113 -6.70 -7.64 -2.20
C THR A 113 -7.40 -8.23 -3.42
N LEU A 114 -8.67 -8.63 -3.26
CA LEU A 114 -9.48 -9.16 -4.34
C LEU A 114 -10.28 -8.03 -4.99
N TYR A 115 -10.03 -7.76 -6.26
CA TYR A 115 -10.75 -6.73 -7.00
C TYR A 115 -11.85 -7.30 -7.88
N GLN A 116 -12.95 -6.55 -7.98
CA GLN A 116 -14.07 -6.87 -8.86
C GLN A 116 -13.64 -7.12 -10.32
N ALA A 117 -12.70 -6.32 -10.83
CA ALA A 117 -12.24 -6.41 -12.22
C ALA A 117 -11.42 -7.67 -12.52
N GLU A 118 -10.86 -8.33 -11.50
CA GLU A 118 -10.03 -9.53 -11.65
C GLU A 118 -10.87 -10.81 -11.64
N VAL A 119 -12.10 -10.74 -11.11
CA VAL A 119 -12.97 -11.90 -10.98
C VAL A 119 -13.57 -12.23 -12.35
N PRO A 120 -13.38 -13.45 -12.90
CA PRO A 120 -13.95 -13.83 -14.18
C PRO A 120 -15.47 -13.63 -14.23
N GLY A 121 -15.96 -12.86 -15.21
CA GLY A 121 -17.37 -12.50 -15.34
C GLY A 121 -17.85 -11.40 -14.38
N GLY A 122 -16.95 -10.83 -13.57
CA GLY A 122 -17.23 -9.75 -12.63
C GLY A 122 -17.94 -10.22 -11.35
N ALA A 123 -17.83 -9.40 -10.31
CA ALA A 123 -18.48 -9.67 -9.04
C ALA A 123 -18.94 -8.38 -8.35
N GLU A 124 -20.25 -8.30 -8.15
CA GLU A 124 -20.92 -7.16 -7.54
C GLU A 124 -20.70 -7.14 -6.02
N HIS A 125 -20.95 -5.99 -5.39
CA HIS A 125 -20.93 -5.88 -3.93
C HIS A 125 -22.23 -6.40 -3.30
N THR A 126 -22.56 -7.66 -3.57
CA THR A 126 -23.69 -8.41 -3.00
C THR A 126 -23.18 -9.69 -2.33
N PRO A 127 -23.97 -10.36 -1.46
CA PRO A 127 -23.53 -11.62 -0.87
C PRO A 127 -23.14 -12.68 -1.91
N ALA A 128 -23.85 -12.73 -3.04
CA ALA A 128 -23.52 -13.61 -4.15
C ALA A 128 -22.22 -13.21 -4.87
N GLY A 129 -21.95 -11.91 -5.02
CA GLY A 129 -20.69 -11.43 -5.59
C GLY A 129 -19.49 -11.64 -4.65
N TYR A 130 -19.67 -11.46 -3.34
CA TYR A 130 -18.65 -11.77 -2.33
C TYR A 130 -18.33 -13.27 -2.27
N LYS A 131 -19.32 -14.13 -2.51
CA LYS A 131 -19.09 -15.55 -2.74
C LYS A 131 -18.21 -15.79 -3.98
N ARG A 132 -18.47 -15.09 -5.10
CA ARG A 132 -17.62 -15.17 -6.31
C ARG A 132 -16.20 -14.67 -6.05
N TRP A 133 -16.02 -13.60 -5.28
CA TRP A 133 -14.69 -13.15 -4.84
C TRP A 133 -13.98 -14.24 -4.03
N ALA A 134 -14.66 -14.86 -3.07
CA ALA A 134 -14.09 -15.96 -2.30
C ALA A 134 -13.73 -17.18 -3.16
N GLU A 135 -14.55 -17.53 -4.15
CA GLU A 135 -14.24 -18.59 -5.13
C GLU A 135 -13.03 -18.24 -6.00
N TYR A 136 -12.91 -16.98 -6.43
CA TYR A 136 -11.73 -16.49 -7.12
C TYR A 136 -10.48 -16.55 -6.24
N GLY A 137 -10.55 -16.11 -4.98
CA GLY A 137 -9.45 -16.25 -4.02
C GLY A 137 -9.02 -17.71 -3.83
N LYS A 138 -9.97 -18.66 -3.78
CA LYS A 138 -9.65 -20.09 -3.77
C LYS A 138 -8.96 -20.57 -5.03
N SER A 139 -9.24 -19.97 -6.19
CA SER A 139 -8.58 -20.33 -7.44
C SER A 139 -7.09 -19.97 -7.44
N LEU A 140 -6.70 -18.97 -6.63
CA LEU A 140 -5.30 -18.57 -6.37
C LEU A 140 -4.59 -19.48 -5.35
N LYS A 141 -5.11 -20.70 -5.14
CA LYS A 141 -4.52 -21.68 -4.23
C LYS A 141 -3.10 -22.02 -4.69
N GLY A 142 -2.17 -21.99 -3.75
CA GLY A 142 -0.74 -22.19 -4.02
C GLY A 142 0.02 -20.88 -4.23
N GLU A 143 -0.69 -19.77 -4.43
CA GLU A 143 -0.11 -18.43 -4.51
C GLU A 143 -0.39 -17.65 -3.23
N PHE A 144 -1.64 -17.56 -2.78
CA PHE A 144 -2.03 -16.74 -1.62
C PHE A 144 -2.83 -17.51 -0.57
N THR A 145 -2.71 -17.07 0.69
CA THR A 145 -3.44 -17.63 1.84
C THR A 145 -4.16 -16.58 2.70
N LEU A 146 -3.98 -15.30 2.39
CA LEU A 146 -4.58 -14.16 3.10
C LEU A 146 -5.20 -13.23 2.06
N PHE A 147 -6.49 -12.92 2.22
CA PHE A 147 -7.23 -12.07 1.28
C PHE A 147 -7.84 -10.86 1.96
N LYS A 148 -7.74 -9.68 1.33
CA LYS A 148 -8.44 -8.46 1.76
C LYS A 148 -9.59 -8.17 0.80
N LEU A 149 -10.75 -7.81 1.35
CA LEU A 149 -11.98 -7.58 0.57
C LEU A 149 -12.39 -6.10 0.67
N PRO A 150 -12.47 -5.37 -0.46
CA PRO A 150 -13.05 -4.02 -0.48
C PRO A 150 -14.53 -4.06 -0.11
N SER A 151 -14.97 -3.20 0.80
CA SER A 151 -16.33 -3.21 1.34
C SER A 151 -16.76 -1.82 1.79
N ALA A 152 -18.02 -1.70 2.19
CA ALA A 152 -18.59 -0.50 2.79
C ALA A 152 -18.24 0.81 2.04
N PHE A 153 -17.70 1.82 2.74
CA PHE A 153 -17.38 3.12 2.16
C PHE A 153 -16.17 3.08 1.21
N HIS A 154 -15.37 2.01 1.22
CA HIS A 154 -14.33 1.76 0.22
C HIS A 154 -14.80 0.95 -1.00
N SER A 155 -16.11 0.85 -1.23
CA SER A 155 -16.67 0.02 -2.29
C SER A 155 -17.83 0.69 -3.00
N SER A 156 -18.31 0.07 -4.08
CA SER A 156 -19.50 0.59 -4.75
C SER A 156 -20.80 0.35 -3.98
N MET A 157 -20.78 -0.33 -2.82
CA MET A 157 -21.98 -0.52 -1.96
C MET A 157 -22.71 0.79 -1.67
N VAL A 158 -21.96 1.87 -1.39
CA VAL A 158 -22.52 3.19 -1.09
C VAL A 158 -23.33 3.78 -2.25
N LYS A 159 -23.03 3.35 -3.49
CA LYS A 159 -23.70 3.81 -4.72
C LYS A 159 -24.77 2.81 -5.19
N ASP A 160 -24.47 1.53 -5.12
CA ASP A 160 -25.23 0.47 -5.79
C ASP A 160 -26.31 -0.14 -4.90
N PHE A 161 -26.16 -0.08 -3.56
CA PHE A 161 -27.16 -0.58 -2.64
C PHE A 161 -28.15 0.52 -2.23
N PRO A 162 -29.46 0.36 -2.49
CA PRO A 162 -30.46 1.38 -2.16
C PRO A 162 -30.49 1.70 -0.66
N ASN A 163 -30.55 2.98 -0.33
CA ASN A 163 -30.60 3.47 1.05
C ASN A 163 -29.48 2.90 1.93
N TYR A 164 -28.26 2.76 1.43
CA TYR A 164 -27.14 2.17 2.20
C TYR A 164 -26.79 2.95 3.48
N PHE A 165 -26.87 4.28 3.42
CA PHE A 165 -26.59 5.19 4.53
C PHE A 165 -27.49 6.43 4.40
N TYR A 166 -27.63 7.21 5.47
CA TYR A 166 -28.51 8.40 5.51
C TYR A 166 -27.96 9.63 4.77
N GLY A 167 -26.71 9.58 4.29
CA GLY A 167 -26.08 10.69 3.58
C GLY A 167 -26.31 10.63 2.07
N GLU A 168 -25.72 11.61 1.37
CA GLU A 168 -25.86 11.74 -0.08
C GLU A 168 -24.66 11.16 -0.82
N VAL A 169 -24.93 10.52 -1.95
CA VAL A 169 -23.90 10.03 -2.86
C VAL A 169 -23.51 11.14 -3.81
N GLN A 170 -22.24 11.52 -3.79
CA GLN A 170 -21.64 12.40 -4.80
C GLN A 170 -21.50 11.65 -6.13
N HIS A 171 -22.02 12.23 -7.22
CA HIS A 171 -22.04 11.62 -8.57
C HIS A 171 -21.24 12.41 -9.62
N ASP A 172 -20.92 13.67 -9.35
CA ASP A 172 -20.42 14.65 -10.31
C ASP A 172 -18.97 15.10 -10.05
N ALA A 173 -18.37 14.68 -8.93
CA ALA A 173 -16.97 14.95 -8.64
C ALA A 173 -16.04 13.88 -9.23
N PRO A 174 -15.00 14.27 -10.00
CA PRO A 174 -14.01 13.32 -10.53
C PRO A 174 -13.14 12.69 -9.42
N PHE A 175 -12.97 13.41 -8.31
CA PHE A 175 -12.35 12.94 -7.07
C PHE A 175 -13.25 13.37 -5.90
N PRO A 176 -14.34 12.61 -5.62
CA PRO A 176 -15.31 13.00 -4.60
C PRO A 176 -14.66 13.00 -3.21
N TYR A 177 -15.14 13.90 -2.35
CA TYR A 177 -14.83 13.78 -0.93
C TYR A 177 -15.39 12.43 -0.42
N PRO A 178 -14.71 11.69 0.48
CA PRO A 178 -15.18 10.39 0.93
C PRO A 178 -16.63 10.44 1.41
N HIS A 179 -17.44 9.47 0.97
CA HIS A 179 -18.81 9.32 1.49
C HIS A 179 -18.73 8.99 2.97
N LYS A 180 -19.50 9.70 3.79
CA LYS A 180 -19.49 9.55 5.25
C LYS A 180 -20.88 9.70 5.81
N GLY A 181 -21.25 8.88 6.78
CA GLY A 181 -22.48 9.07 7.53
C GLY A 181 -22.94 7.85 8.31
N THR A 182 -24.07 8.00 8.97
CA THR A 182 -24.74 6.93 9.70
C THR A 182 -25.31 5.92 8.71
N MET A 183 -25.06 4.63 8.94
CA MET A 183 -25.61 3.56 8.13
C MET A 183 -27.11 3.38 8.40
N THR A 184 -27.86 2.96 7.38
CA THR A 184 -29.21 2.45 7.60
C THR A 184 -29.13 1.02 8.12
N LYS A 185 -30.25 0.50 8.64
CA LYS A 185 -30.33 -0.90 9.04
C LYS A 185 -30.10 -1.83 7.84
N GLU A 186 -30.70 -1.51 6.70
CA GLU A 186 -30.64 -2.30 5.48
C GLU A 186 -29.20 -2.35 4.92
N GLY A 187 -28.51 -1.20 4.86
CA GLY A 187 -27.12 -1.14 4.44
C GLY A 187 -26.19 -1.90 5.38
N PHE A 188 -26.43 -1.81 6.70
CA PHE A 188 -25.66 -2.54 7.70
C PHE A 188 -25.83 -4.05 7.55
N ASP A 189 -27.07 -4.54 7.46
CA ASP A 189 -27.36 -5.96 7.30
C ASP A 189 -26.77 -6.51 5.99
N HIS A 190 -26.84 -5.73 4.92
CA HIS A 190 -26.23 -6.09 3.63
C HIS A 190 -24.72 -6.22 3.71
N LEU A 191 -24.04 -5.26 4.36
CA LEU A 191 -22.59 -5.30 4.57
C LEU A 191 -22.16 -6.56 5.33
N VAL A 192 -22.82 -6.85 6.45
CA VAL A 192 -22.54 -8.04 7.26
C VAL A 192 -22.76 -9.31 6.44
N ALA A 193 -23.88 -9.39 5.69
CA ALA A 193 -24.15 -10.55 4.84
C ALA A 193 -23.09 -10.77 3.74
N CYS A 194 -22.54 -9.69 3.16
CA CYS A 194 -21.46 -9.77 2.19
C CYS A 194 -20.17 -10.33 2.81
N ILE A 195 -19.73 -9.76 3.93
CA ILE A 195 -18.53 -10.20 4.65
C ILE A 195 -18.64 -11.66 5.09
N THR A 196 -19.77 -12.03 5.70
CA THR A 196 -20.05 -13.41 6.12
C THR A 196 -20.01 -14.36 4.94
N SER A 197 -20.68 -14.03 3.83
CA SER A 197 -20.71 -14.86 2.62
C SER A 197 -19.31 -15.15 2.08
N ALA A 198 -18.45 -14.14 1.97
CA ALA A 198 -17.07 -14.36 1.53
C ALA A 198 -16.26 -15.19 2.54
N ARG A 199 -16.34 -14.87 3.85
CA ARG A 199 -15.56 -15.56 4.88
C ARG A 199 -15.91 -17.04 4.95
N GLU A 200 -17.20 -17.37 4.98
CA GLU A 200 -17.70 -18.75 5.01
C GLU A 200 -17.36 -19.49 3.73
N THR A 201 -17.50 -18.82 2.58
CA THR A 201 -17.13 -19.41 1.29
C THR A 201 -15.64 -19.73 1.25
N LEU A 202 -14.74 -18.80 1.60
CA LEU A 202 -13.29 -19.06 1.67
C LEU A 202 -13.00 -20.27 2.56
N GLY A 203 -13.66 -20.35 3.72
CA GLY A 203 -13.60 -21.48 4.63
C GLY A 203 -12.27 -21.59 5.38
N LYS A 204 -11.97 -22.80 5.85
CA LYS A 204 -10.76 -23.08 6.64
C LYS A 204 -9.52 -23.05 5.73
N GLY A 205 -8.41 -22.54 6.25
CA GLY A 205 -7.11 -22.47 5.55
C GLY A 205 -6.84 -21.13 4.87
N TYR A 206 -7.81 -20.22 4.84
CA TYR A 206 -7.64 -18.85 4.38
C TYR A 206 -7.97 -17.86 5.48
N ASN A 207 -7.18 -16.80 5.55
CA ASN A 207 -7.42 -15.65 6.42
C ASN A 207 -8.05 -14.52 5.61
N THR A 208 -8.86 -13.70 6.28
CA THR A 208 -9.64 -12.65 5.62
C THR A 208 -9.50 -11.35 6.39
N ALA A 209 -9.16 -10.28 5.68
CA ALA A 209 -9.28 -8.90 6.13
C ALA A 209 -10.37 -8.19 5.32
N VAL A 210 -10.86 -7.09 5.86
CA VAL A 210 -11.88 -6.27 5.20
C VAL A 210 -11.40 -4.84 5.17
N ASP A 211 -11.36 -4.25 3.98
CA ASP A 211 -11.17 -2.82 3.78
C ASP A 211 -12.55 -2.16 3.76
N ALA A 212 -12.88 -1.44 4.83
CA ALA A 212 -14.21 -0.84 4.99
C ALA A 212 -14.23 0.63 4.56
N GLY A 213 -13.05 1.24 4.43
CA GLY A 213 -12.84 2.63 4.04
C GLY A 213 -13.32 3.62 5.10
N PRO A 214 -12.80 4.86 5.03
CA PRO A 214 -13.26 5.91 5.91
C PRO A 214 -14.67 6.33 5.53
N GLY A 215 -15.49 6.58 6.55
CA GLY A 215 -16.86 7.05 6.33
C GLY A 215 -17.84 6.64 7.41
N PHE A 216 -17.46 5.71 8.29
CA PHE A 216 -18.33 5.32 9.38
C PHE A 216 -18.44 6.42 10.43
N MET A 217 -19.65 6.55 10.99
CA MET A 217 -19.78 7.09 12.33
C MET A 217 -19.22 6.07 13.34
N PRO A 218 -18.58 6.49 14.45
CA PRO A 218 -17.85 5.57 15.34
C PRO A 218 -18.72 4.45 15.90
N LEU A 219 -19.98 4.75 16.20
CA LEU A 219 -20.94 3.75 16.69
C LEU A 219 -21.23 2.65 15.64
N ASP A 220 -21.31 3.01 14.36
CA ASP A 220 -21.56 2.03 13.30
C ASP A 220 -20.32 1.20 13.01
N ALA A 221 -19.12 1.79 13.09
CA ALA A 221 -17.86 1.04 13.06
C ALA A 221 -17.79 0.02 14.20
N LEU A 222 -18.15 0.41 15.43
CA LEU A 222 -18.22 -0.51 16.58
C LEU A 222 -19.26 -1.61 16.40
N ARG A 223 -20.45 -1.28 15.89
CA ARG A 223 -21.49 -2.28 15.58
C ARG A 223 -21.01 -3.30 14.57
N LEU A 224 -20.35 -2.85 13.49
CA LEU A 224 -19.79 -3.73 12.48
C LEU A 224 -18.74 -4.65 13.11
N ALA A 225 -17.78 -4.07 13.83
CA ALA A 225 -16.70 -4.82 14.46
C ALA A 225 -17.23 -5.93 15.39
N LYS A 226 -18.25 -5.64 16.19
CA LYS A 226 -18.95 -6.63 17.04
C LYS A 226 -19.70 -7.69 16.24
N ALA A 227 -20.43 -7.27 15.20
CA ALA A 227 -21.23 -8.18 14.39
C ALA A 227 -20.37 -9.28 13.72
N VAL A 228 -19.11 -8.97 13.41
CA VAL A 228 -18.19 -9.89 12.71
C VAL A 228 -17.16 -10.57 13.63
N GLU A 229 -17.25 -10.43 14.96
CA GLU A 229 -16.28 -11.06 15.89
C GLU A 229 -16.16 -12.57 15.68
N HIS A 230 -17.30 -13.24 15.44
CA HIS A 230 -17.37 -14.68 15.19
C HIS A 230 -16.71 -15.15 13.89
N LEU A 231 -16.39 -14.21 12.97
CA LEU A 231 -15.74 -14.50 11.69
C LEU A 231 -14.22 -14.57 11.80
N HIS A 232 -13.64 -14.10 12.92
CA HIS A 232 -12.20 -14.07 13.16
C HIS A 232 -11.42 -13.43 12.01
N LEU A 233 -11.82 -12.22 11.62
CA LEU A 233 -11.12 -11.43 10.61
C LEU A 233 -9.73 -11.02 11.13
N MET A 234 -8.77 -10.90 10.22
CA MET A 234 -7.42 -10.40 10.53
C MET A 234 -7.47 -8.94 10.98
N TRP A 235 -8.31 -8.13 10.32
CA TRP A 235 -8.64 -6.76 10.70
C TRP A 235 -9.86 -6.23 9.92
N ILE A 236 -10.39 -5.11 10.40
CA ILE A 236 -11.24 -4.18 9.64
C ILE A 236 -10.47 -2.87 9.47
N GLU A 237 -10.32 -2.42 8.22
CA GLU A 237 -9.45 -1.33 7.83
C GLU A 237 -10.20 -0.04 7.54
N ASP A 238 -9.59 1.07 7.99
CA ASP A 238 -9.90 2.45 7.65
C ASP A 238 -11.29 2.96 8.04
N THR A 239 -12.01 2.29 8.96
CA THR A 239 -13.41 2.59 9.27
C THR A 239 -13.74 4.06 9.57
N VAL A 240 -12.96 4.74 10.43
CA VAL A 240 -13.28 6.11 10.90
C VAL A 240 -12.55 7.18 10.08
N THR A 241 -11.22 7.12 10.05
CA THR A 241 -10.36 8.01 9.25
C THR A 241 -9.32 7.14 8.57
N GLY A 242 -9.07 7.35 7.28
CA GLY A 242 -8.32 6.43 6.45
C GLY A 242 -7.86 7.13 5.19
N ASP A 243 -7.86 6.41 4.05
CA ASP A 243 -7.54 6.99 2.75
C ASP A 243 -8.25 8.34 2.50
N TYR A 244 -7.54 9.28 1.88
CA TYR A 244 -8.00 10.65 1.60
C TYR A 244 -8.46 11.48 2.81
N SER A 245 -8.25 11.00 4.05
CA SER A 245 -8.46 11.79 5.26
C SER A 245 -7.19 12.58 5.60
N PRO A 246 -7.24 13.92 5.72
CA PRO A 246 -6.03 14.73 5.94
C PRO A 246 -5.48 14.63 7.37
N TYR A 247 -6.12 13.85 8.25
CA TYR A 247 -5.71 13.62 9.63
C TYR A 247 -6.14 12.24 10.08
N VAL A 248 -5.52 11.79 11.17
CA VAL A 248 -5.91 10.60 11.93
C VAL A 248 -6.63 11.07 13.18
N ASN A 249 -7.64 10.33 13.63
CA ASN A 249 -8.34 10.62 14.87
C ASN A 249 -8.18 9.49 15.91
N PRO A 250 -7.04 9.41 16.64
CA PRO A 250 -6.78 8.35 17.60
C PRO A 250 -7.83 8.26 18.71
N ASP A 251 -8.34 9.40 19.17
CA ASP A 251 -9.34 9.44 20.25
C ASP A 251 -10.63 8.74 19.86
N VAL A 252 -11.11 9.01 18.65
CA VAL A 252 -12.34 8.38 18.14
C VAL A 252 -12.12 6.92 17.78
N TYR A 253 -10.92 6.54 17.34
CA TYR A 253 -10.59 5.13 17.11
C TYR A 253 -10.67 4.30 18.40
N LYS A 254 -10.27 4.85 19.56
CA LYS A 254 -10.38 4.15 20.85
C LYS A 254 -11.82 3.82 21.25
N ASP A 255 -12.80 4.65 20.85
CA ASP A 255 -14.22 4.37 21.08
C ASP A 255 -14.66 3.06 20.41
N VAL A 256 -13.96 2.62 19.36
CA VAL A 256 -14.20 1.35 18.66
C VAL A 256 -13.27 0.26 19.19
N THR A 257 -11.97 0.48 19.08
CA THR A 257 -10.92 -0.54 19.29
C THR A 257 -10.97 -1.17 20.68
N HIS A 258 -11.31 -0.42 21.73
CA HIS A 258 -11.32 -0.94 23.11
C HIS A 258 -12.61 -1.70 23.46
N HIS A 259 -13.60 -1.73 22.56
CA HIS A 259 -14.93 -2.28 22.83
C HIS A 259 -15.28 -3.52 22.00
N THR A 260 -14.33 -4.06 21.24
CA THR A 260 -14.49 -5.25 20.39
C THR A 260 -13.24 -6.11 20.43
N THR A 261 -13.35 -7.38 20.09
CA THR A 261 -12.21 -8.28 19.87
C THR A 261 -11.76 -8.35 18.41
N THR A 262 -12.50 -7.73 17.49
CA THR A 262 -12.10 -7.65 16.08
C THR A 262 -10.97 -6.62 15.90
N PRO A 263 -9.81 -6.98 15.33
CA PRO A 263 -8.71 -6.03 15.19
C PRO A 263 -9.07 -4.85 14.29
N ILE A 264 -8.76 -3.64 14.75
CA ILE A 264 -8.97 -2.40 13.99
C ILE A 264 -7.65 -1.97 13.34
N HIS A 265 -7.73 -1.57 12.07
CA HIS A 265 -6.59 -1.19 11.23
C HIS A 265 -6.75 0.22 10.65
N THR A 266 -5.65 0.96 10.54
CA THR A 266 -5.54 2.12 9.63
C THR A 266 -4.07 2.45 9.33
N GLY A 267 -3.78 3.24 8.30
CA GLY A 267 -2.47 3.91 8.22
C GLY A 267 -2.00 4.30 6.83
N GLU A 268 -2.58 3.77 5.76
CA GLU A 268 -2.09 3.96 4.39
C GLU A 268 -1.92 5.44 3.98
N GLN A 269 -2.76 6.33 4.53
CA GLN A 269 -2.76 7.77 4.27
C GLN A 269 -1.72 8.57 5.06
N ILE A 270 -1.18 7.98 6.14
CA ILE A 270 -0.44 8.71 7.15
C ILE A 270 0.99 8.92 6.68
N TYR A 271 1.35 10.19 6.51
CA TYR A 271 2.71 10.59 6.16
C TYR A 271 3.57 10.80 7.40
N LEU A 272 4.79 10.27 7.39
CA LEU A 272 5.82 10.35 8.41
C LEU A 272 5.46 9.79 9.80
N ARG A 273 6.50 9.33 10.49
CA ARG A 273 6.43 8.69 11.81
C ARG A 273 5.78 9.54 12.89
N GLN A 274 5.88 10.87 12.80
CA GLN A 274 5.31 11.78 13.80
C GLN A 274 3.80 11.63 13.90
N HIS A 275 3.15 11.34 12.78
CA HIS A 275 1.70 11.20 12.70
C HIS A 275 1.20 9.82 13.13
N TYR A 276 2.10 8.85 13.30
CA TYR A 276 1.82 7.55 13.91
C TYR A 276 1.91 7.55 15.44
N LYS A 277 2.64 8.51 16.02
CA LYS A 277 2.95 8.51 17.46
C LYS A 277 1.69 8.36 18.33
N ALA A 278 0.71 9.25 18.14
CA ALA A 278 -0.52 9.21 18.95
C ALA A 278 -1.37 7.96 18.67
N LEU A 279 -1.36 7.47 17.43
CA LEU A 279 -2.08 6.26 17.03
C LEU A 279 -1.52 5.01 17.77
N ILE A 280 -0.20 4.91 17.85
CA ILE A 280 0.51 3.77 18.47
C ILE A 280 0.54 3.89 20.00
N GLU A 281 1.01 5.02 20.55
CA GLU A 281 1.23 5.18 22.00
C GLU A 281 -0.08 5.17 22.81
N SER A 282 -1.22 5.45 22.17
CA SER A 282 -2.54 5.40 22.82
C SER A 282 -3.32 4.12 22.56
N HIS A 283 -2.73 3.15 21.84
CA HIS A 283 -3.39 1.90 21.42
C HIS A 283 -4.74 2.17 20.75
N ALA A 284 -4.77 3.19 19.88
CA ALA A 284 -6.00 3.58 19.19
C ALA A 284 -6.44 2.55 18.14
N VAL A 285 -5.49 1.78 17.59
CA VAL A 285 -5.75 0.66 16.67
C VAL A 285 -4.97 -0.57 17.12
N ASN A 286 -5.22 -1.73 16.50
CA ASN A 286 -4.47 -2.96 16.75
C ASN A 286 -3.43 -3.25 15.67
N VAL A 287 -3.69 -2.77 14.45
CA VAL A 287 -2.83 -2.96 13.28
C VAL A 287 -2.63 -1.62 12.59
N ILE A 288 -1.41 -1.34 12.14
CA ILE A 288 -1.14 -0.20 11.25
C ILE A 288 -0.72 -0.66 9.85
N GLY A 289 -1.11 0.10 8.83
CA GLY A 289 -0.81 -0.21 7.44
C GLY A 289 -0.13 0.91 6.65
N PRO A 290 1.01 1.46 7.09
CA PRO A 290 1.78 2.40 6.28
C PRO A 290 2.11 1.81 4.90
N ASP A 291 2.01 2.62 3.86
CA ASP A 291 2.57 2.29 2.54
C ASP A 291 3.99 2.86 2.43
N PRO A 292 5.05 2.07 2.12
CA PRO A 292 6.38 2.63 1.89
C PRO A 292 6.42 3.67 0.77
N CYS A 293 5.58 3.52 -0.26
CA CYS A 293 5.41 4.46 -1.35
C CYS A 293 4.66 5.73 -0.96
N ASP A 294 4.11 5.90 0.25
CA ASP A 294 3.47 7.15 0.68
C ASP A 294 4.02 7.70 1.98
N VAL A 295 4.39 6.85 2.95
CA VAL A 295 4.74 7.25 4.33
C VAL A 295 6.02 8.10 4.45
N GLY A 296 6.87 8.11 3.43
CA GLY A 296 8.18 8.76 3.43
C GLY A 296 9.33 7.83 3.08
N GLY A 297 9.04 6.57 2.73
CA GLY A 297 10.00 5.59 2.26
C GLY A 297 10.33 4.45 3.24
N LEU A 298 11.31 3.63 2.88
CA LEU A 298 11.77 2.42 3.56
C LEU A 298 12.33 2.67 4.95
N ALA A 299 13.14 3.72 5.14
CA ALA A 299 13.67 4.03 6.46
C ALA A 299 12.57 4.55 7.40
N GLU A 300 11.59 5.25 6.84
CA GLU A 300 10.45 5.80 7.58
C GLU A 300 9.51 4.68 8.04
N ILE A 301 9.09 3.80 7.13
CA ILE A 301 8.21 2.66 7.49
C ILE A 301 8.89 1.70 8.47
N LYS A 302 10.19 1.45 8.33
CA LYS A 302 10.92 0.59 9.27
C LYS A 302 10.90 1.15 10.68
N TRP A 303 11.11 2.46 10.83
CA TRP A 303 11.01 3.11 12.14
C TRP A 303 9.60 2.98 12.71
N VAL A 304 8.57 3.19 11.88
CA VAL A 304 7.16 3.05 12.30
C VAL A 304 6.87 1.62 12.76
N ALA A 305 7.36 0.61 12.04
CA ALA A 305 7.21 -0.80 12.38
C ALA A 305 7.85 -1.16 13.73
N GLU A 306 9.08 -0.69 13.98
CA GLU A 306 9.80 -0.90 15.23
C GLU A 306 9.14 -0.18 16.41
N HIS A 307 8.65 1.04 16.18
CA HIS A 307 7.91 1.77 17.21
C HIS A 307 6.58 1.08 17.55
N ALA A 308 5.88 0.54 16.56
CA ALA A 308 4.65 -0.25 16.75
C ALA A 308 4.90 -1.54 17.53
N ASP A 309 6.00 -2.23 17.23
CA ASP A 309 6.40 -3.48 17.91
C ASP A 309 6.57 -3.29 19.43
N LEU A 310 7.23 -2.19 19.83
CA LEU A 310 7.39 -1.82 21.25
C LEU A 310 6.06 -1.62 22.00
N HIS A 311 4.96 -1.39 21.29
CA HIS A 311 3.64 -1.13 21.85
C HIS A 311 2.66 -2.29 21.64
N GLY A 312 3.11 -3.43 21.10
CA GLY A 312 2.24 -4.57 20.80
C GLY A 312 1.26 -4.31 19.65
N ILE A 313 1.58 -3.37 18.76
CA ILE A 313 0.79 -3.04 17.57
C ILE A 313 1.37 -3.81 16.38
N ALA A 314 0.51 -4.54 15.68
CA ALA A 314 0.90 -5.28 14.48
C ALA A 314 1.03 -4.35 13.27
N ILE A 315 1.78 -4.77 12.26
CA ILE A 315 1.93 -4.03 11.00
C ILE A 315 1.53 -4.91 9.81
N ALA A 316 0.71 -4.36 8.92
CA ALA A 316 0.33 -4.93 7.64
C ALA A 316 0.53 -3.86 6.55
N PRO A 317 1.76 -3.70 6.02
CA PRO A 317 2.05 -2.61 5.09
C PRO A 317 1.11 -2.60 3.88
N HIS A 318 0.51 -1.44 3.61
CA HIS A 318 -0.23 -1.21 2.37
C HIS A 318 0.74 -1.27 1.19
N GLY A 319 0.20 -1.64 0.03
CA GLY A 319 1.00 -1.87 -1.17
C GLY A 319 0.21 -1.87 -2.47
N THR A 320 -1.07 -1.51 -2.42
CA THR A 320 -1.89 -1.50 -3.61
C THR A 320 -1.39 -0.48 -4.61
N ALA A 321 -1.38 -0.87 -5.89
CA ALA A 321 -0.91 -0.06 -7.02
C ALA A 321 0.57 0.35 -7.00
N ASN A 322 1.37 -0.02 -6.00
CA ASN A 322 2.82 0.26 -5.93
C ASN A 322 3.66 -0.29 -7.10
N GLY A 323 3.08 -1.19 -7.90
CA GLY A 323 3.72 -1.78 -9.07
C GLY A 323 4.93 -2.65 -8.72
N ILE A 324 5.72 -2.98 -9.73
CA ILE A 324 6.80 -3.97 -9.60
C ILE A 324 8.01 -3.43 -8.81
N LEU A 325 8.30 -2.13 -8.92
CA LEU A 325 9.40 -1.50 -8.17
C LEU A 325 8.99 -1.28 -6.70
N GLY A 326 7.73 -0.95 -6.45
CA GLY A 326 7.21 -0.86 -5.08
C GLY A 326 7.05 -2.25 -4.42
N LEU A 327 6.74 -3.30 -5.18
CA LEU A 327 6.84 -4.70 -4.70
C LEU A 327 8.25 -5.02 -4.22
N ALA A 328 9.27 -4.68 -5.01
CA ALA A 328 10.67 -4.89 -4.63
C ALA A 328 11.02 -4.12 -3.34
N ALA A 329 10.58 -2.87 -3.23
CA ALA A 329 10.73 -2.05 -2.04
C ALA A 329 10.08 -2.68 -0.79
N LEU A 330 8.84 -3.15 -0.92
CA LEU A 330 8.11 -3.87 0.14
C LEU A 330 8.86 -5.12 0.60
N ILE A 331 9.34 -5.97 -0.32
CA ILE A 331 10.09 -7.19 0.03
C ILE A 331 11.35 -6.84 0.83
N GLN A 332 12.13 -5.87 0.35
CA GLN A 332 13.39 -5.47 0.98
C GLN A 332 13.17 -4.96 2.42
N VAL A 333 12.21 -4.06 2.64
CA VAL A 333 11.99 -3.48 3.97
C VAL A 333 11.31 -4.46 4.92
N CYS A 334 10.30 -5.20 4.45
CA CYS A 334 9.58 -6.16 5.28
C CYS A 334 10.46 -7.35 5.69
N ALA A 335 11.52 -7.66 4.95
CA ALA A 335 12.53 -8.64 5.37
C ALA A 335 13.27 -8.23 6.66
N THR A 336 13.29 -6.93 6.99
CA THR A 336 14.03 -6.36 8.13
C THR A 336 13.15 -5.99 9.34
N MET A 337 11.82 -6.10 9.21
CA MET A 337 10.87 -5.69 10.25
C MET A 337 10.83 -6.68 11.42
N PRO A 338 10.38 -6.27 12.63
CA PRO A 338 10.17 -7.16 13.77
C PRO A 338 9.07 -8.22 13.54
N ASP A 339 8.80 -9.02 14.56
CA ASP A 339 7.82 -10.12 14.51
C ASP A 339 6.36 -9.64 14.51
N ASN A 340 6.12 -8.35 14.75
CA ASN A 340 4.80 -7.73 14.61
C ASN A 340 4.31 -7.60 13.14
N LEU A 341 5.16 -7.93 12.15
CA LEU A 341 4.76 -7.99 10.74
C LEU A 341 3.80 -9.16 10.49
N ILE A 342 2.57 -8.84 10.07
CA ILE A 342 1.59 -9.84 9.64
C ILE A 342 1.90 -10.33 8.23
N ALA A 343 1.80 -9.41 7.26
CA ALA A 343 1.99 -9.60 5.83
C ALA A 343 1.90 -8.22 5.16
N PHE A 344 2.56 -8.01 4.02
CA PHE A 344 2.33 -6.80 3.21
C PHE A 344 1.37 -7.05 2.05
N GLU A 345 0.70 -6.01 1.58
CA GLU A 345 -0.21 -6.08 0.44
C GLU A 345 0.56 -6.31 -0.86
N TYR A 346 0.30 -7.42 -1.54
CA TYR A 346 0.85 -7.64 -2.85
C TYR A 346 0.27 -6.60 -3.83
N PRO A 347 1.09 -5.86 -4.58
CA PRO A 347 0.60 -4.86 -5.53
C PRO A 347 -0.18 -5.54 -6.66
N ALA A 348 -1.49 -5.57 -6.52
CA ALA A 348 -2.42 -6.27 -7.38
C ALA A 348 -2.95 -5.33 -8.46
N ARG A 349 -2.11 -4.98 -9.45
CA ARG A 349 -2.56 -4.12 -10.57
C ARG A 349 -1.64 -4.00 -11.78
N PHE A 350 -0.57 -4.77 -11.88
CA PHE A 350 0.39 -4.58 -12.97
C PHE A 350 0.36 -5.77 -13.93
N GLU A 351 0.26 -5.42 -15.21
CA GLU A 351 0.18 -6.37 -16.32
C GLU A 351 1.44 -7.25 -16.40
N PRO A 352 1.34 -8.49 -16.92
CA PRO A 352 2.46 -9.42 -17.01
C PRO A 352 3.70 -8.87 -17.74
N PHE A 353 3.55 -7.93 -18.68
CA PHE A 353 4.68 -7.35 -19.40
C PHE A 353 5.66 -6.61 -18.48
N TRP A 354 5.26 -6.23 -17.26
CA TRP A 354 6.19 -5.62 -16.29
C TRP A 354 7.35 -6.54 -15.96
N TYR A 355 7.14 -7.86 -15.99
CA TYR A 355 8.21 -8.85 -15.84
C TYR A 355 9.13 -8.90 -17.08
N ASP A 356 8.65 -8.51 -18.27
CA ASP A 356 9.46 -8.48 -19.49
C ASP A 356 10.32 -7.21 -19.62
N ILE A 357 9.95 -6.13 -18.91
CA ILE A 357 10.69 -4.86 -18.92
C ILE A 357 11.51 -4.63 -17.65
N THR A 358 11.57 -5.62 -16.77
CA THR A 358 12.41 -5.58 -15.57
C THR A 358 13.23 -6.85 -15.44
N GLU A 359 14.38 -6.75 -14.78
CA GLU A 359 15.16 -7.90 -14.34
C GLU A 359 15.02 -8.05 -12.82
N GLY A 360 14.93 -9.28 -12.32
CA GLY A 360 14.91 -9.57 -10.88
C GLY A 360 13.77 -10.48 -10.43
N PHE A 361 12.71 -10.58 -11.24
CA PHE A 361 11.61 -11.50 -11.02
C PHE A 361 11.37 -12.37 -12.25
N ASP A 362 11.44 -13.69 -12.09
CA ASP A 362 11.08 -14.65 -13.13
C ASP A 362 9.57 -14.93 -13.06
N GLY A 363 8.77 -13.94 -13.46
CA GLY A 363 7.31 -13.95 -13.34
C GLY A 363 6.81 -13.68 -11.91
N MET A 364 5.62 -14.16 -11.59
CA MET A 364 4.97 -13.96 -10.28
C MET A 364 5.78 -14.63 -9.15
N PRO A 365 6.31 -13.87 -8.17
CA PRO A 365 7.24 -14.43 -7.18
C PRO A 365 6.55 -15.06 -5.97
N VAL A 366 5.22 -14.95 -5.84
CA VAL A 366 4.49 -15.42 -4.66
C VAL A 366 4.22 -16.92 -4.74
N LYS A 367 4.58 -17.65 -3.68
CA LYS A 367 4.27 -19.08 -3.50
C LYS A 367 3.79 -19.32 -2.07
N GLY A 368 2.58 -19.85 -1.92
CA GLY A 368 2.00 -20.19 -0.62
C GLY A 368 1.85 -19.01 0.34
N GLY A 369 1.64 -17.81 -0.18
CA GLY A 369 1.55 -16.55 0.56
C GLY A 369 2.90 -15.98 0.98
N LEU A 370 4.00 -16.49 0.45
CA LEU A 370 5.37 -16.09 0.77
C LEU A 370 6.11 -15.65 -0.49
N ILE A 371 7.05 -14.71 -0.31
CA ILE A 371 8.00 -14.28 -1.35
C ILE A 371 9.42 -14.43 -0.80
N ASP A 372 10.31 -15.03 -1.58
CA ASP A 372 11.74 -15.11 -1.25
C ASP A 372 12.38 -13.71 -1.29
N VAL A 373 13.24 -13.40 -0.32
CA VAL A 373 13.95 -12.13 -0.25
C VAL A 373 15.16 -12.18 -1.20
N PRO A 374 15.20 -11.37 -2.27
CA PRO A 374 16.29 -11.42 -3.24
C PRO A 374 17.57 -10.79 -2.68
N ASP A 375 18.71 -11.43 -2.96
CA ASP A 375 20.04 -10.97 -2.55
C ASP A 375 20.76 -10.12 -3.64
N ARG A 376 20.04 -9.75 -4.71
CA ARG A 376 20.54 -8.90 -5.79
C ARG A 376 20.78 -7.45 -5.30
N PRO A 377 21.82 -6.74 -5.80
CA PRO A 377 22.09 -5.36 -5.38
C PRO A 377 20.91 -4.39 -5.57
N GLY A 378 20.85 -3.37 -4.72
CA GLY A 378 19.76 -2.37 -4.77
C GLY A 378 18.44 -2.95 -4.27
N LEU A 379 17.33 -2.57 -4.89
CA LEU A 379 16.01 -3.14 -4.55
C LEU A 379 15.87 -4.61 -4.96
N GLY A 380 16.83 -5.13 -5.72
CA GLY A 380 16.81 -6.48 -6.28
C GLY A 380 16.10 -6.58 -7.63
N VAL A 381 15.56 -5.46 -8.12
CA VAL A 381 14.94 -5.32 -9.44
C VAL A 381 15.60 -4.16 -10.19
N ASN A 382 15.70 -4.27 -11.52
CA ASN A 382 16.19 -3.19 -12.37
C ASN A 382 15.31 -3.03 -13.62
N LEU A 383 15.06 -1.79 -14.05
CA LEU A 383 14.32 -1.52 -15.28
C LEU A 383 15.21 -1.75 -16.51
N ILE A 384 14.70 -2.49 -17.50
CA ILE A 384 15.37 -2.70 -18.78
C ILE A 384 15.01 -1.53 -19.70
N ALA A 385 15.81 -0.46 -19.67
CA ALA A 385 15.51 0.80 -20.36
C ALA A 385 15.12 0.62 -21.85
N LYS A 386 15.80 -0.26 -22.58
CA LYS A 386 15.50 -0.56 -23.99
C LYS A 386 14.09 -1.11 -24.19
N GLU A 387 13.66 -2.03 -23.32
CA GLU A 387 12.35 -2.65 -23.40
C GLU A 387 11.26 -1.76 -22.82
N ALA A 388 11.55 -1.00 -21.77
CA ALA A 388 10.62 -0.05 -21.17
C ALA A 388 10.30 1.13 -22.10
N LYS A 389 11.21 1.51 -23.01
CA LYS A 389 11.03 2.63 -23.95
C LYS A 389 9.78 2.48 -24.84
N LYS A 390 9.34 1.26 -25.13
CA LYS A 390 8.13 1.00 -25.96
C LYS A 390 6.81 1.30 -25.24
N TYR A 391 6.86 1.57 -23.93
CA TYR A 391 5.69 1.84 -23.09
C TYR A 391 5.62 3.29 -22.56
N LEU A 392 6.49 4.19 -23.05
CA LEU A 392 6.42 5.61 -22.71
C LEU A 392 5.16 6.24 -23.31
N GLU A 393 4.53 7.13 -22.55
CA GLU A 393 3.48 8.00 -23.07
C GLU A 393 4.06 9.18 -23.88
N GLU A 394 3.20 9.83 -24.67
CA GLU A 394 3.56 11.03 -25.43
C GLU A 394 4.07 12.14 -24.50
N GLY A 395 5.21 12.76 -24.84
CA GLY A 395 5.86 13.79 -24.01
C GLY A 395 6.86 13.27 -22.97
N ASP A 396 7.13 11.96 -22.95
CA ASP A 396 8.13 11.31 -22.10
C ASP A 396 9.34 10.73 -22.87
N GLU A 397 9.52 11.11 -24.15
CA GLU A 397 10.49 10.53 -25.07
C GLU A 397 11.94 10.64 -24.57
N ASN A 398 12.24 11.74 -23.88
CA ASN A 398 13.58 12.05 -23.37
C ASN A 398 13.86 11.45 -21.99
N PHE A 399 12.98 10.57 -21.47
CA PHE A 399 13.15 9.98 -20.14
C PHE A 399 14.42 9.14 -20.01
N PHE A 400 14.77 8.40 -21.07
CA PHE A 400 15.96 7.54 -21.10
C PHE A 400 17.24 8.20 -21.60
N ASP A 401 17.13 9.43 -22.12
CA ASP A 401 18.27 10.22 -22.57
C ASP A 401 19.24 10.58 -21.44
#